data_AF-A0A1S1QSM9-F1
#
_entry.id   AF-A0A1S1QSM9-F1
#
_cell.length_a   1.000
_cell.length_b   1.000
_cell.length_c   1.000
_cell.angle_alpha   90.00
_cell.angle_beta   90.00
_cell.angle_gamma   90.00
#
_symmetry.space_group_name_H-M   'P 1'
#
loop_
_entity.id
_entity.type
_entity.pdbx_description
1 polymer ?
#
loop_
_entity_poly.entity_id
_entity_poly.type
_entity_poly.pdbx_seq_one_letter_code
_entity_poly.pdbx_strand_id
1 'polypeptide(L)'
;MRRFEVEIDMYGDWHVIPDTAGMHQPAQCAHCNGVYDLGTVEVTARYTDCSMWKAPCCGVLVDDRGETGWKTFKDYRRLDRTAGGTQ
;
A
#
# COMPACT_ATOMS: atom_id res chain seq x y z
N MET A 1 12.16 21.88 -8.59
CA MET A 1 11.05 21.23 -9.33
C MET A 1 11.16 19.74 -9.05
N ARG A 2 10.19 19.10 -8.39
CA ARG A 2 10.20 17.64 -8.22
C ARG A 2 9.61 17.02 -9.49
N ARG A 3 10.38 16.16 -10.14
CA ARG A 3 10.00 15.41 -11.35
C ARG A 3 9.29 14.16 -10.84
N PHE A 4 8.05 13.93 -11.26
CA PHE A 4 7.31 12.72 -10.95
C PHE A 4 7.39 11.78 -12.15
N GLU A 5 7.56 10.48 -11.92
CA GLU A 5 7.41 9.48 -12.97
C GLU A 5 5.91 9.27 -13.22
N VAL A 6 5.54 9.26 -14.49
CA VAL A 6 4.16 9.07 -14.95
C VAL A 6 4.15 7.95 -15.97
N GLU A 7 3.25 7.00 -15.79
CA GLU A 7 2.93 5.98 -16.78
C GLU A 7 1.62 6.36 -17.47
N ILE A 8 1.57 6.17 -18.78
CA ILE A 8 0.33 6.30 -19.55
C ILE A 8 -0.20 4.89 -19.73
N ASP A 9 -1.41 4.61 -19.23
CA ASP A 9 -2.02 3.31 -19.43
C ASP A 9 -2.47 3.10 -20.89
N MET A 10 -2.95 1.90 -21.21
CA MET A 10 -3.42 1.57 -22.56
C MET A 10 -4.63 2.41 -23.04
N TYR A 11 -5.27 3.17 -22.14
CA TYR A 11 -6.40 4.05 -22.42
C TYR A 11 -5.99 5.53 -22.49
N GLY A 12 -4.69 5.84 -22.36
CA GLY A 12 -4.18 7.20 -22.43
C GLY A 12 -4.34 7.99 -21.14
N ASP A 13 -4.66 7.32 -20.02
CA ASP A 13 -4.79 7.98 -18.72
C ASP A 13 -3.43 8.10 -18.03
N TRP A 14 -3.20 9.25 -17.38
CA TRP A 14 -1.93 9.58 -16.75
C TRP A 14 -1.92 9.11 -15.29
N HIS A 15 -1.17 8.07 -15.01
CA HIS A 15 -1.00 7.55 -13.66
C HIS A 15 0.32 8.06 -13.08
N VAL A 16 0.24 8.76 -11.95
CA VAL A 16 1.43 9.10 -11.16
C VAL A 16 1.96 7.80 -10.56
N ILE A 17 3.16 7.40 -10.96
CA ILE A 17 3.84 6.29 -10.32
C ILE A 17 4.37 6.81 -8.99
N PRO A 18 3.90 6.30 -7.84
CA PRO A 18 4.48 6.68 -6.57
C PRO A 18 5.94 6.23 -6.55
N ASP A 19 6.84 7.13 -6.16
CA ASP A 19 8.25 6.79 -5.97
C ASP A 19 8.37 5.81 -4.80
N THR A 20 8.58 4.54 -5.14
CA THR A 20 8.82 3.45 -4.20
C THR A 20 10.30 3.06 -4.13
N ALA A 21 11.20 3.85 -4.74
CA ALA A 21 12.62 3.53 -4.76
C ALA A 21 13.17 3.48 -3.32
N GLY A 22 13.82 2.36 -2.98
CA GLY A 22 14.36 2.14 -1.64
C GLY A 22 13.35 1.69 -0.57
N MET A 23 12.06 1.52 -0.91
CA MET A 23 11.10 0.89 -0.01
C MET A 23 11.25 -0.63 -0.05
N HIS A 24 11.29 -1.26 1.12
CA HIS A 24 11.41 -2.72 1.24
C HIS A 24 10.11 -3.45 0.88
N GLN A 25 8.98 -2.91 1.32
CA GLN A 25 7.64 -3.45 1.10
C GLN A 25 6.65 -2.31 0.85
N PRO A 26 6.71 -1.65 -0.31
CA PRO A 26 5.86 -0.51 -0.62
C PRO A 26 4.37 -0.89 -0.62
N ALA A 27 3.57 -0.06 0.04
CA ALA A 27 2.13 -0.22 0.13
C ALA A 27 1.41 1.12 -0.05
N GLN A 28 0.27 1.06 -0.73
CA GLN A 28 -0.65 2.17 -0.88
C GLN A 28 -1.82 2.02 0.10
N CYS A 29 -2.06 3.05 0.91
CA CYS A 29 -3.19 3.10 1.84
C CYS A 29 -4.53 3.15 1.08
N ALA A 30 -5.48 2.29 1.45
CA ALA A 30 -6.84 2.31 0.87
C ALA A 30 -7.68 3.51 1.35
N HIS A 31 -7.26 4.18 2.43
CA HIS A 31 -8.02 5.28 3.05
C HIS A 31 -7.70 6.65 2.45
N CYS A 32 -6.43 6.91 2.12
CA CYS A 32 -5.99 8.21 1.60
C CYS A 32 -5.11 8.14 0.33
N ASN A 33 -4.89 6.94 -0.21
CA ASN A 33 -4.01 6.68 -1.36
C ASN A 33 -2.53 7.06 -1.18
N GLY A 34 -2.11 7.46 0.03
CA GLY A 34 -0.71 7.68 0.36
C GLY A 34 0.11 6.39 0.34
N VAL A 35 1.37 6.49 -0.09
CA VAL A 35 2.29 5.36 -0.18
C VAL A 35 3.29 5.39 0.96
N TYR A 36 3.55 4.23 1.56
CA TYR A 36 4.47 4.05 2.67
C TYR A 36 5.11 2.65 2.63
N ASP A 37 6.21 2.48 3.36
CA ASP A 37 6.94 1.21 3.40
C ASP A 37 6.52 0.36 4.61
N LEU A 38 5.90 -0.80 4.36
CA LEU A 38 5.53 -1.79 5.39
C LEU A 38 6.75 -2.37 6.11
N GLY A 39 7.94 -2.34 5.49
CA GLY A 39 9.18 -2.76 6.14
C GLY A 39 9.60 -1.84 7.29
N THR A 40 9.04 -0.63 7.35
CA THR A 40 9.41 0.41 8.32
C THR A 40 8.32 0.75 9.32
N VAL A 41 7.11 0.20 9.17
CA VAL A 41 6.01 0.57 10.07
C VAL A 41 6.22 -0.01 11.46
N GLU A 42 5.90 0.81 12.46
CA GLU A 42 5.85 0.36 13.84
C GLU A 42 4.51 -0.36 14.09
N VAL A 43 4.61 -1.66 14.38
CA VAL A 43 3.44 -2.47 14.73
C VAL A 43 3.02 -2.14 16.15
N THR A 44 1.80 -1.61 16.29
CA THR A 44 1.22 -1.20 17.58
C THR A 44 0.53 -2.35 18.31
N ALA A 45 0.11 -3.40 17.60
CA ALA A 45 -0.42 -4.63 18.19
C ALA A 45 -0.18 -5.85 17.28
N ARG A 46 0.04 -7.02 17.88
CA ARG A 46 0.10 -8.33 17.20
C ARG A 46 -0.95 -9.25 17.81
N TYR A 47 -1.80 -9.81 16.95
CA TYR A 47 -2.80 -10.81 17.26
C TYR A 47 -2.43 -12.13 16.58
N THR A 48 -3.17 -13.20 16.88
CA THR A 48 -2.92 -14.53 16.29
C THR A 48 -3.05 -14.52 14.77
N ASP A 49 -3.98 -13.72 14.24
CA ASP A 49 -4.33 -13.67 12.82
C ASP A 49 -3.86 -12.39 12.13
N CYS A 50 -3.26 -11.43 12.86
CA CYS A 50 -2.91 -10.14 12.28
C CYS A 50 -1.90 -9.29 13.04
N SER A 51 -1.51 -8.22 12.38
CA SER A 51 -0.69 -7.14 12.89
C SER A 51 -1.43 -5.84 12.65
N MET A 52 -1.39 -4.92 13.61
CA MET A 52 -1.98 -3.59 13.50
C MET A 52 -0.91 -2.52 13.59
N TRP A 53 -1.05 -1.46 12.81
CA TRP A 53 -0.16 -0.29 12.85
C TRP A 53 -0.93 0.97 12.47
N LYS A 54 -0.35 2.14 12.74
CA LYS A 54 -0.88 3.39 12.20
C LYS A 54 -0.24 3.66 10.85
N ALA A 55 -1.07 3.90 9.83
CA ALA A 55 -0.58 4.31 8.51
C ALA A 55 0.20 5.63 8.61
N PRO A 56 1.48 5.69 8.20
CA PRO A 56 2.27 6.92 8.29
C PRO A 56 1.68 8.10 7.51
N CYS A 57 0.90 7.82 6.45
CA CYS A 57 0.32 8.83 5.58
C CYS A 57 -0.92 9.54 6.14
N CYS A 58 -1.68 8.93 7.04
CA CYS A 58 -2.95 9.49 7.53
C CYS A 58 -3.27 9.19 9.01
N GLY A 59 -2.45 8.39 9.70
CA GLY A 59 -2.64 8.01 11.09
C GLY A 59 -3.78 7.02 11.35
N VAL A 60 -4.51 6.61 10.31
CA VAL A 60 -5.57 5.59 10.41
C VAL A 60 -4.97 4.26 10.85
N LEU A 61 -5.68 3.56 11.71
CA LEU A 61 -5.30 2.23 12.16
C LEU A 61 -5.56 1.22 11.03
N VAL A 62 -4.52 0.50 10.64
CA VAL A 62 -4.47 -0.45 9.54
C VAL A 62 -4.11 -1.81 10.09
N ASP A 63 -4.63 -2.88 9.48
CA ASP A 63 -4.17 -4.24 9.74
C ASP A 63 -3.89 -5.04 8.46
N ASP A 64 -3.09 -6.10 8.59
CA ASP A 64 -2.70 -7.01 7.49
C ASP A 64 -3.69 -8.16 7.25
N ARG A 65 -4.81 -8.21 7.97
CA ARG A 65 -5.93 -9.09 7.61
C ARG A 65 -6.49 -8.53 6.32
N GLY A 66 -6.37 -9.31 5.26
CA GLY A 66 -7.05 -9.02 4.01
C GLY A 66 -8.57 -9.03 4.19
N GLU A 67 -9.29 -9.32 3.12
CA GLU A 67 -10.73 -9.51 3.21
C GLU A 67 -11.04 -10.78 4.02
N THR A 68 -11.95 -10.66 4.97
CA THR A 68 -12.41 -11.76 5.83
C THR A 68 -13.93 -11.78 5.88
N GLY A 69 -14.54 -12.79 6.51
CA GLY A 69 -16.00 -12.87 6.66
C GLY A 69 -16.64 -11.66 7.37
N TRP A 70 -15.86 -10.86 8.11
CA TRP A 70 -16.31 -9.64 8.78
C TRP A 70 -15.64 -8.35 8.28
N LYS A 71 -14.64 -8.43 7.39
CA LYS A 71 -13.90 -7.29 6.83
C LYS A 71 -14.00 -7.29 5.31
N THR A 72 -14.78 -6.35 4.78
CA THR A 72 -15.12 -6.29 3.35
C THR A 72 -14.00 -5.73 2.46
N PHE A 73 -13.08 -4.93 3.01
CA PHE A 73 -12.02 -4.28 2.23
C PHE A 73 -10.67 -4.36 2.94
N LYS A 74 -9.59 -4.48 2.16
CA LYS A 74 -8.21 -4.36 2.66
C LYS A 74 -7.91 -2.91 2.99
N ASP A 75 -7.11 -2.67 4.03
CA ASP A 75 -6.70 -1.32 4.43
C ASP A 75 -5.55 -0.75 3.58
N TYR A 76 -4.90 -1.59 2.80
CA TYR A 76 -3.82 -1.20 1.89
C TYR A 76 -3.66 -2.20 0.73
N ARG A 77 -3.00 -1.74 -0.32
CA ARG A 77 -2.58 -2.53 -1.48
C ARG A 77 -1.05 -2.57 -1.52
N ARG A 78 -0.48 -3.78 -1.57
CA ARG A 78 0.95 -3.97 -1.82
C ARG A 78 1.29 -3.56 -3.26
N LEU A 79 2.35 -2.77 -3.43
CA LEU A 79 2.80 -2.31 -4.75
C LEU A 79 3.96 -3.16 -5.29
N ASP A 80 4.62 -3.94 -4.42
CA ASP A 80 5.68 -4.88 -4.79
C ASP A 80 5.15 -6.20 -5.39
N ARG A 81 3.83 -6.42 -5.32
CA ARG A 81 3.16 -7.55 -5.94
C ARG A 81 2.34 -7.03 -7.12
N THR A 82 2.97 -7.00 -8.30
CA THR A 82 2.26 -6.71 -9.55
C THR A 82 1.14 -7.73 -9.74
N ALA A 83 -0.09 -7.24 -9.91
CA ALA A 83 -1.15 -8.03 -10.52
C ALA A 83 -0.74 -8.31 -11.97
N GLY A 84 -0.23 -9.51 -12.27
CA GLY A 84 0.02 -9.95 -13.65
C GLY A 84 1.47 -10.05 -14.12
N GLY A 85 2.40 -10.49 -13.26
CA GLY A 85 3.67 -11.05 -13.74
C GLY A 85 3.54 -12.55 -14.02
N THR A 86 3.07 -12.92 -15.22
CA THR A 86 3.23 -14.27 -15.76
C THR A 86 4.73 -14.51 -16.01
N GLN A 87 5.29 -15.56 -15.38
CA GLN A 87 6.46 -16.26 -15.93
C GLN A 87 5.97 -17.33 -16.92
#